data_AF-A0A935Y5B2-F1
#
_entry.id   AF-A0A935Y5B2-F1
#
_cell.length_a   1.000
_cell.length_b   1.000
_cell.length_c   1.000
_cell.angle_alpha   90.00
_cell.angle_beta   90.00
_cell.angle_gamma   90.00
#
_symmetry.space_group_name_H-M   'P 1'
#
loop_
_entity.id
_entity.type
_entity.pdbx_description
1 polymer ?
#
loop_
_entity_poly.entity_id
_entity_poly.type
_entity_poly.pdbx_seq_one_letter_code
_entity_poly.pdbx_strand_id
1 'polypeptide(L)'
;MSAFHPTRVLEQNLNIIPIENIECRKSGFSNPQEIICLDAHYDCVSISPGADDNASGVAAVLEAARILEPYACNRSLNYLLFDAEELGLFGSKQYLKLLPKNNTKIKADLNFEMIGFYTEQPNTQKLPTGFQQLFPEAYNKVVQNEYRGDFITNVGNDNSKWLSSKIDSLKGICVPELNIITINAPGTGSIVPDLRRSDHASFWDSGIPAVMLTDGANFRNENYHTARDSAKFLNYGFMQHVLELSLATLIDLAGFEHASSQEIDIVKTVGTEELKSSFSAYYSDGLVYVQSQNSNLWWKLIYMMLRDKRSGILRCILNSIRNRKLR
;
A
#
# COMPACT_ATOMS: atom_id res chain seq x y z
N MET A 1 -3.97 -8.22 15.02
CA MET A 1 -5.01 -9.28 14.98
C MET A 1 -5.50 -9.35 13.55
N SER A 2 -5.21 -10.42 12.82
CA SER A 2 -5.87 -10.71 11.55
C SER A 2 -7.33 -11.00 11.84
N ALA A 3 -8.24 -10.26 11.24
CA ALA A 3 -9.67 -10.50 11.36
C ALA A 3 -10.17 -10.95 9.99
N PHE A 4 -10.43 -12.25 9.86
CA PHE A 4 -11.21 -12.77 8.74
C PHE A 4 -12.64 -12.28 8.94
N HIS A 5 -13.13 -11.43 8.03
CA HIS A 5 -14.51 -10.99 8.00
C HIS A 5 -15.23 -11.75 6.87
N PRO A 6 -15.76 -12.97 7.13
CA PRO A 6 -16.55 -13.68 6.13
C PRO A 6 -17.77 -12.84 5.80
N THR A 7 -17.87 -12.39 4.54
CA THR A 7 -18.91 -11.46 4.13
C THR A 7 -19.80 -12.10 3.07
N ARG A 8 -21.01 -12.51 3.46
CA ARG A 8 -21.89 -13.35 2.64
C ARG A 8 -22.78 -12.56 1.63
N VAL A 9 -22.85 -13.12 0.41
CA VAL A 9 -23.96 -13.20 -0.58
C VAL A 9 -24.05 -12.19 -1.74
N LEU A 10 -23.88 -12.73 -2.97
CA LEU A 10 -24.69 -12.37 -4.14
C LEU A 10 -25.81 -13.39 -4.36
N GLU A 11 -27.03 -12.91 -4.58
CA GLU A 11 -28.11 -13.69 -5.19
C GLU A 11 -28.15 -13.39 -6.70
N GLN A 12 -27.63 -14.31 -7.51
CA GLN A 12 -28.03 -14.41 -8.91
C GLN A 12 -28.36 -15.87 -9.22
N ASN A 13 -29.61 -16.13 -9.59
CA ASN A 13 -30.08 -17.38 -10.20
C ASN A 13 -29.61 -18.68 -9.52
N LEU A 14 -30.21 -19.01 -8.36
CA LEU A 14 -30.24 -20.34 -7.73
C LEU A 14 -28.90 -21.03 -7.37
N ASN A 15 -27.75 -20.38 -7.53
CA ASN A 15 -26.47 -20.84 -6.95
C ASN A 15 -25.79 -19.68 -6.20
N ILE A 16 -25.68 -19.79 -4.88
CA ILE A 16 -24.96 -18.83 -4.03
C ILE A 16 -23.47 -19.09 -4.18
N ILE A 17 -22.74 -18.24 -4.90
CA ILE A 17 -21.28 -18.21 -4.84
C ILE A 17 -20.91 -17.33 -3.64
N PRO A 18 -20.29 -17.87 -2.58
CA PRO A 18 -19.79 -17.05 -1.49
C PRO A 18 -18.63 -16.20 -2.01
N ILE A 19 -18.69 -14.90 -1.75
CA ILE A 19 -17.59 -13.96 -1.96
C ILE A 19 -16.94 -13.74 -0.59
N GLU A 20 -15.62 -13.68 -0.52
CA GLU A 20 -14.92 -13.46 0.76
C GLU A 20 -13.73 -12.51 0.59
N ASN A 21 -13.85 -11.31 1.14
CA ASN A 21 -12.72 -10.39 1.24
C ASN A 21 -11.79 -10.82 2.38
N ILE A 22 -10.49 -10.64 2.18
CA ILE A 22 -9.47 -10.83 3.22
C ILE A 22 -9.08 -9.45 3.77
N GLU A 23 -9.10 -9.30 5.09
CA GLU A 23 -8.73 -8.05 5.76
C GLU A 23 -7.66 -8.31 6.83
N CYS A 24 -6.62 -7.48 6.83
CA CYS A 24 -5.64 -7.42 7.91
C CYS A 24 -5.46 -5.98 8.37
N ARG A 25 -5.82 -5.72 9.64
CA ARG A 25 -5.71 -4.40 10.23
C ARG A 25 -4.51 -4.29 11.17
N LYS A 26 -3.70 -3.27 10.94
CA LYS A 26 -2.69 -2.78 11.87
C LYS A 26 -3.22 -1.51 12.55
N SER A 27 -3.53 -1.60 13.84
CA SER A 27 -4.05 -0.47 14.60
C SER A 27 -2.99 0.62 14.77
N GLY A 28 -3.37 1.86 14.48
CA GLY A 28 -2.57 3.04 14.82
C GLY A 28 -2.64 3.36 16.32
N PHE A 29 -1.61 4.02 16.85
CA PHE A 29 -1.53 4.37 18.27
C PHE A 29 -2.36 5.61 18.62
N SER A 30 -2.15 6.72 17.91
CA SER A 30 -2.74 8.02 18.25
C SER A 30 -4.13 8.24 17.64
N ASN A 31 -4.37 7.71 16.44
CA ASN A 31 -5.60 7.89 15.67
C ASN A 31 -6.09 6.56 15.06
N PRO A 32 -6.41 5.53 15.87
CA PRO A 32 -6.78 4.20 15.38
C PRO A 32 -8.04 4.18 14.47
N GLN A 33 -8.90 5.18 14.59
CA GLN A 33 -10.12 5.38 13.80
C GLN A 33 -9.88 5.94 12.39
N GLU A 34 -8.72 6.57 12.15
CA GLU A 34 -8.31 7.01 10.83
C GLU A 34 -7.56 5.88 10.14
N ILE A 35 -8.01 5.51 8.94
CA ILE A 35 -7.51 4.33 8.23
C ILE A 35 -6.92 4.75 6.88
N ILE A 36 -5.73 4.24 6.57
CA ILE A 36 -5.16 4.23 5.23
C ILE A 36 -5.27 2.81 4.69
N CYS A 37 -5.91 2.64 3.55
CA CYS A 37 -6.04 1.34 2.88
C CYS A 37 -4.90 1.13 1.89
N LEU A 38 -4.50 -0.13 1.76
CA LEU A 38 -3.71 -0.66 0.65
C LEU A 38 -4.40 -1.95 0.20
N ASP A 39 -4.76 -2.04 -1.06
CA ASP A 39 -5.52 -3.17 -1.55
C ASP A 39 -5.18 -3.64 -2.97
N ALA A 40 -5.72 -4.81 -3.30
CA ALA A 40 -5.68 -5.49 -4.58
C ALA A 40 -6.85 -6.50 -4.60
N HIS A 41 -7.26 -7.02 -5.75
CA HIS A 41 -8.15 -8.18 -5.80
C HIS A 41 -7.35 -9.47 -5.96
N TYR A 42 -7.90 -10.58 -5.45
CA TYR A 42 -7.25 -11.89 -5.53
C TYR A 42 -7.99 -12.90 -6.41
N ASP A 43 -9.21 -12.58 -6.84
CA ASP A 43 -9.89 -13.36 -7.86
C ASP A 43 -9.26 -13.15 -9.25
N CYS A 44 -9.56 -14.07 -10.16
CA CYS A 44 -9.14 -13.98 -11.56
C CYS A 44 -10.19 -14.64 -12.45
N VAL A 45 -10.18 -14.32 -13.74
CA VAL A 45 -11.06 -15.00 -14.71
C VAL A 45 -10.66 -16.48 -14.90
N SER A 46 -11.66 -17.35 -15.08
CA SER A 46 -11.50 -18.82 -15.08
C SER A 46 -10.44 -19.43 -16.01
N ILE A 47 -10.05 -18.73 -17.08
CA ILE A 47 -9.06 -19.19 -18.06
C ILE A 47 -7.64 -18.66 -17.79
N SER A 48 -7.50 -17.74 -16.84
CA SER A 48 -6.26 -17.04 -16.53
C SER A 48 -5.61 -17.63 -15.28
N PRO A 49 -4.28 -17.85 -15.27
CA PRO A 49 -3.56 -18.08 -14.02
C PRO A 49 -3.48 -16.84 -13.12
N GLY A 50 -3.78 -15.65 -13.65
CA GLY A 50 -3.93 -14.40 -12.88
C GLY A 50 -2.64 -13.87 -12.27
N ALA A 51 -1.50 -14.06 -12.95
CA ALA A 51 -0.20 -13.73 -12.39
C ALA A 51 0.04 -12.21 -12.30
N ASP A 52 -0.20 -11.50 -13.39
CA ASP A 52 -0.19 -10.04 -13.38
C ASP A 52 -1.50 -9.49 -12.85
N ASP A 53 -2.61 -10.14 -13.22
CA ASP A 53 -4.00 -9.78 -12.92
C ASP A 53 -4.67 -10.81 -11.98
N ASN A 54 -4.56 -10.67 -10.66
CA ASN A 54 -3.85 -9.58 -9.96
C ASN A 54 -2.95 -10.09 -8.83
N ALA A 55 -2.37 -11.28 -9.01
CA ALA A 55 -1.41 -11.82 -8.04
C ALA A 55 -0.18 -10.91 -7.85
N SER A 56 0.16 -10.07 -8.84
CA SER A 56 1.20 -9.05 -8.73
C SER A 56 0.90 -8.02 -7.64
N GLY A 57 -0.33 -7.49 -7.60
CA GLY A 57 -0.84 -6.59 -6.58
C GLY A 57 -0.95 -7.29 -5.22
N VAL A 58 -1.55 -8.49 -5.18
CA VAL A 58 -1.67 -9.31 -3.96
C VAL A 58 -0.30 -9.53 -3.29
N ALA A 59 0.71 -9.91 -4.07
CA ALA A 59 2.07 -10.11 -3.56
C ALA A 59 2.65 -8.83 -2.94
N ALA A 60 2.41 -7.67 -3.56
CA ALA A 60 2.86 -6.39 -3.03
C ALA A 60 2.10 -5.98 -1.75
N VAL A 61 0.79 -6.22 -1.65
CA VAL A 61 0.01 -5.97 -0.42
C VAL A 61 0.55 -6.81 0.74
N LEU A 62 0.76 -8.10 0.51
CA LEU A 62 1.30 -9.03 1.52
C LEU A 62 2.72 -8.64 1.96
N GLU A 63 3.57 -8.24 1.01
CA GLU A 63 4.92 -7.80 1.32
C GLU A 63 4.93 -6.45 2.06
N ALA A 64 4.04 -5.52 1.72
CA ALA A 64 3.86 -4.27 2.46
C ALA A 64 3.47 -4.55 3.92
N ALA A 65 2.50 -5.45 4.13
CA ALA A 65 2.09 -5.88 5.47
C ALA A 65 3.27 -6.48 6.24
N ARG A 66 4.05 -7.38 5.61
CA ARG A 66 5.24 -7.99 6.21
C ARG A 66 6.32 -6.97 6.58
N ILE A 67 6.55 -5.96 5.73
CA ILE A 67 7.58 -4.92 5.95
C ILE A 67 7.16 -3.96 7.07
N LEU A 68 5.90 -3.55 7.11
CA LEU A 68 5.42 -2.52 8.04
C LEU A 68 4.93 -3.07 9.39
N GLU A 69 4.71 -4.38 9.51
CA GLU A 69 4.28 -5.04 10.75
C GLU A 69 5.10 -4.60 11.98
N PRO A 70 6.45 -4.59 11.95
CA PRO A 70 7.26 -4.32 13.14
C PRO A 70 7.27 -2.86 13.61
N TYR A 71 6.72 -1.93 12.83
CA TYR A 71 6.88 -0.49 13.06
C TYR A 71 5.59 0.16 13.56
N ALA A 72 5.67 1.08 14.53
CA ALA A 72 4.49 1.79 15.01
C ALA A 72 4.06 2.91 14.04
N CYS A 73 2.76 3.13 13.94
CA CYS A 73 2.15 4.18 13.13
C CYS A 73 1.04 4.91 13.90
N ASN A 74 0.78 6.16 13.52
CA ASN A 74 -0.21 7.01 14.19
C ASN A 74 -1.64 6.72 13.72
N ARG A 75 -1.84 6.47 12.42
CA ARG A 75 -3.12 6.02 11.85
C ARG A 75 -3.08 4.52 11.60
N SER A 76 -4.25 3.89 11.57
CA SER A 76 -4.34 2.47 11.24
C SER A 76 -4.05 2.23 9.76
N LEU A 77 -3.42 1.10 9.47
CA LEU A 77 -3.34 0.56 8.11
C LEU A 77 -4.35 -0.58 7.97
N ASN A 78 -5.02 -0.63 6.84
CA ASN A 78 -5.85 -1.78 6.47
C ASN A 78 -5.37 -2.35 5.15
N TYR A 79 -4.92 -3.61 5.20
CA TYR A 79 -4.54 -4.37 4.03
C TYR A 79 -5.74 -5.20 3.60
N LEU A 80 -6.23 -5.00 2.38
CA LEU A 80 -7.43 -5.66 1.88
C LEU A 80 -7.07 -6.47 0.63
N LEU A 81 -7.60 -7.68 0.53
CA LEU A 81 -7.64 -8.43 -0.72
C LEU A 81 -9.10 -8.67 -1.06
N PHE A 82 -9.59 -8.05 -2.13
CA PHE A 82 -10.98 -8.16 -2.55
C PHE A 82 -11.22 -9.40 -3.41
N ASP A 83 -12.43 -9.93 -3.30
CA ASP A 83 -12.92 -11.03 -4.12
C ASP A 83 -13.99 -10.50 -5.10
N ALA A 84 -14.19 -11.22 -6.19
CA ALA A 84 -15.15 -10.90 -7.24
C ALA A 84 -15.03 -9.46 -7.79
N GLU A 85 -13.81 -8.97 -7.98
CA GLU A 85 -13.53 -7.74 -8.76
C GLU A 85 -14.00 -7.96 -10.21
N GLU A 86 -13.64 -9.11 -10.78
CA GLU A 86 -13.82 -9.45 -12.19
C GLU A 86 -15.29 -9.64 -12.58
N LEU A 87 -16.13 -9.84 -11.55
CA LEU A 87 -17.58 -9.95 -11.69
C LEU A 87 -18.29 -8.60 -11.55
N GLY A 88 -17.55 -7.52 -11.26
CA GLY A 88 -18.06 -6.16 -11.18
C GLY A 88 -17.86 -5.49 -9.82
N LEU A 89 -16.67 -5.61 -9.23
CA LEU A 89 -16.25 -4.95 -7.98
C LEU A 89 -17.10 -5.34 -6.77
N PHE A 90 -17.59 -6.58 -6.72
CA PHE A 90 -18.58 -6.95 -5.70
C PHE A 90 -17.98 -6.96 -4.29
N GLY A 91 -16.75 -7.44 -4.13
CA GLY A 91 -16.03 -7.45 -2.87
C GLY A 91 -15.88 -6.05 -2.27
N SER A 92 -15.32 -5.09 -3.03
CA SER A 92 -15.11 -3.72 -2.56
C SER A 92 -16.42 -2.95 -2.33
N LYS A 93 -17.41 -3.10 -3.21
CA LYS A 93 -18.75 -2.51 -3.02
C LYS A 93 -19.41 -3.00 -1.74
N GLN A 94 -19.34 -4.30 -1.47
CA GLN A 94 -19.91 -4.88 -0.27
C GLN A 94 -19.16 -4.44 0.99
N TYR A 95 -17.83 -4.43 0.95
CA TYR A 95 -16.98 -3.94 2.05
C TYR A 95 -17.37 -2.51 2.45
N LEU A 96 -17.42 -1.57 1.50
CA LEU A 96 -17.77 -0.17 1.79
C LEU A 96 -19.22 -0.01 2.28
N LYS A 97 -20.16 -0.81 1.78
CA LYS A 97 -21.55 -0.81 2.25
C LYS A 97 -21.68 -1.24 3.71
N LEU A 98 -20.81 -2.13 4.18
CA LEU A 98 -20.83 -2.69 5.54
C LEU A 98 -19.95 -1.91 6.53
N LEU A 99 -19.19 -0.92 6.07
CA LEU A 99 -18.36 -0.12 6.96
C LEU A 99 -19.20 0.55 8.07
N PRO A 100 -18.75 0.49 9.34
CA PRO A 100 -19.45 1.16 10.43
C PRO A 100 -19.41 2.68 10.25
N LYS A 101 -20.55 3.28 9.88
CA LYS A 101 -20.67 4.71 9.55
C LYS A 101 -20.23 5.68 10.65
N ASN A 102 -20.23 5.24 11.92
CA ASN A 102 -20.07 6.14 13.06
C ASN A 102 -18.66 6.14 13.68
N ASN A 103 -17.73 5.27 13.26
CA ASN A 103 -16.44 5.16 13.96
C ASN A 103 -15.21 4.83 13.09
N THR A 104 -15.37 4.67 11.78
CA THR A 104 -14.25 4.39 10.87
C THR A 104 -14.17 5.46 9.78
N LYS A 105 -12.99 6.08 9.64
CA LYS A 105 -12.72 7.11 8.65
C LYS A 105 -11.59 6.67 7.74
N ILE A 106 -11.93 6.11 6.59
CA ILE A 106 -10.93 5.86 5.55
C ILE A 106 -10.50 7.22 4.99
N LYS A 107 -9.22 7.53 5.11
CA LYS A 107 -8.63 8.82 4.72
C LYS A 107 -8.06 8.77 3.31
N ALA A 108 -7.56 7.61 2.90
CA ALA A 108 -6.98 7.37 1.60
C ALA A 108 -6.99 5.87 1.31
N ASP A 109 -7.02 5.54 0.03
CA ASP A 109 -6.86 4.19 -0.49
C ASP A 109 -5.82 4.16 -1.62
N LEU A 110 -4.99 3.12 -1.63
CA LEU A 110 -4.03 2.80 -2.69
C LEU A 110 -4.39 1.40 -3.19
N ASN A 111 -4.95 1.33 -4.40
CA ASN A 111 -5.33 0.10 -5.06
C ASN A 111 -4.29 -0.31 -6.09
N PHE A 112 -3.80 -1.55 -6.00
CA PHE A 112 -2.96 -2.16 -7.02
C PHE A 112 -3.83 -2.90 -8.03
N GLU A 113 -3.70 -2.53 -9.29
CA GLU A 113 -4.40 -3.15 -10.42
C GLU A 113 -3.38 -3.47 -11.50
N MET A 114 -2.80 -4.66 -11.44
CA MET A 114 -1.70 -5.10 -12.30
C MET A 114 -0.47 -4.18 -12.20
N ILE A 115 0.58 -4.64 -11.54
CA ILE A 115 1.79 -3.85 -11.30
C ILE A 115 3.07 -4.56 -11.78
N GLY A 116 2.93 -5.62 -12.56
CA GLY A 116 4.01 -6.53 -12.90
C GLY A 116 4.51 -6.41 -14.33
N PHE A 117 3.72 -5.91 -15.28
CA PHE A 117 4.11 -5.89 -16.68
C PHE A 117 4.86 -4.61 -17.09
N TYR A 118 6.08 -4.81 -17.57
CA TYR A 118 7.01 -3.74 -17.92
C TYR A 118 7.77 -4.06 -19.21
N THR A 119 7.89 -3.09 -20.10
CA THR A 119 8.65 -3.25 -21.34
C THR A 119 9.22 -1.92 -21.86
N GLU A 120 10.51 -1.94 -22.20
CA GLU A 120 11.21 -0.81 -22.84
C GLU A 120 11.09 -0.83 -24.37
N GLN A 121 10.35 -1.79 -24.94
CA GLN A 121 10.14 -1.85 -26.38
C GLN A 121 9.17 -0.74 -26.82
N PRO A 122 9.53 0.08 -27.84
CA PRO A 122 8.61 1.07 -28.40
C PRO A 122 7.29 0.46 -28.89
N ASN A 123 6.24 1.28 -28.95
CA ASN A 123 4.91 0.89 -29.46
C ASN A 123 4.24 -0.27 -28.71
N THR A 124 4.54 -0.44 -27.42
CA THR A 124 3.93 -1.46 -26.56
C THR A 124 2.78 -0.92 -25.70
N GLN A 125 2.81 0.37 -25.36
CA GLN A 125 1.72 1.05 -24.69
C GLN A 125 0.70 1.55 -25.72
N LYS A 126 -0.48 0.93 -25.72
CA LYS A 126 -1.67 1.41 -26.44
C LYS A 126 -2.41 2.44 -25.57
N LEU A 127 -3.19 3.32 -26.18
CA LEU A 127 -4.02 4.30 -25.48
C LEU A 127 -5.46 4.22 -26.00
N PRO A 128 -6.48 4.40 -25.14
CA PRO A 128 -7.87 4.35 -25.58
C PRO A 128 -8.20 5.51 -26.53
N THR A 129 -9.26 5.31 -27.33
CA THR A 129 -9.77 6.37 -28.21
C THR A 129 -10.20 7.58 -27.38
N GLY A 130 -9.80 8.78 -27.80
CA GLY A 130 -10.12 10.02 -27.08
C GLY A 130 -9.14 10.41 -25.98
N PHE A 131 -8.14 9.56 -25.67
CA PHE A 131 -7.20 9.81 -24.57
C PHE A 131 -6.44 11.14 -24.71
N GLN A 132 -5.99 11.48 -25.92
CA GLN A 132 -5.26 12.73 -26.19
C GLN A 132 -6.10 13.99 -25.92
N GLN A 133 -7.43 13.93 -26.09
CA GLN A 133 -8.33 15.06 -25.83
C GLN A 133 -8.54 15.28 -24.33
N LEU A 134 -8.66 14.18 -23.58
CA LEU A 134 -8.95 14.23 -22.15
C LEU A 134 -7.70 14.42 -21.30
N PHE A 135 -6.57 13.85 -21.72
CA PHE A 135 -5.31 13.82 -20.98
C PHE A 135 -4.11 14.21 -21.87
N PRO A 136 -4.09 15.43 -22.45
CA PRO A 136 -3.06 15.83 -23.41
C PRO A 136 -1.63 15.77 -22.83
N GLU A 137 -1.44 16.10 -21.56
CA GLU A 137 -0.13 16.03 -20.90
C GLU A 137 0.36 14.58 -20.76
N ALA A 138 -0.51 13.67 -20.33
CA ALA A 138 -0.18 12.24 -20.22
C ALA A 138 0.09 11.65 -21.61
N TYR A 139 -0.75 11.99 -22.60
CA TYR A 139 -0.55 11.59 -23.99
C TYR A 139 0.82 12.02 -24.51
N ASN A 140 1.18 13.29 -24.33
CA ASN A 140 2.47 13.81 -24.79
C ASN A 140 3.67 13.10 -24.14
N LYS A 141 3.57 12.72 -22.85
CA LYS A 141 4.61 11.91 -22.18
C LYS A 141 4.76 10.54 -22.84
N VAL A 142 3.66 9.86 -23.15
CA VAL A 142 3.69 8.55 -23.82
C VAL A 142 4.27 8.67 -25.24
N VAL A 143 3.88 9.69 -26.00
CA VAL A 143 4.41 9.95 -27.36
C VAL A 143 5.90 10.24 -27.33
N GLN A 144 6.35 11.12 -26.43
CA GLN A 144 7.77 11.46 -26.26
C GLN A 144 8.60 10.24 -25.83
N ASN A 145 7.98 9.28 -25.15
CA ASN A 145 8.60 8.03 -24.76
C ASN A 145 8.46 6.91 -25.81
N GLU A 146 8.09 7.25 -27.05
CA GLU A 146 7.90 6.31 -28.16
C GLU A 146 6.93 5.16 -27.83
N TYR A 147 5.91 5.43 -27.02
CA TYR A 147 4.90 4.46 -26.60
C TYR A 147 5.48 3.22 -25.89
N ARG A 148 6.58 3.36 -25.15
CA ARG A 148 7.07 2.30 -24.26
C ARG A 148 6.13 2.08 -23.08
N GLY A 149 6.01 0.83 -22.64
CA GLY A 149 5.28 0.41 -21.44
C GLY A 149 6.20 0.31 -20.22
N ASP A 150 7.04 1.31 -19.99
CA ASP A 150 8.11 1.31 -18.99
C ASP A 150 7.81 2.22 -17.77
N PHE A 151 6.53 2.40 -17.46
CA PHE A 151 6.05 3.31 -16.42
C PHE A 151 4.87 2.72 -15.64
N ILE A 152 4.66 3.19 -14.41
CA ILE A 152 3.41 2.95 -13.68
C ILE A 152 2.44 4.13 -13.91
N THR A 153 1.16 3.84 -14.05
CA THR A 153 0.12 4.86 -14.14
C THR A 153 -0.46 5.11 -12.75
N ASN A 154 -0.48 6.37 -12.32
CA ASN A 154 -1.11 6.80 -11.07
C ASN A 154 -2.45 7.47 -11.38
N VAL A 155 -3.53 6.73 -11.20
CA VAL A 155 -4.88 7.14 -11.60
C VAL A 155 -5.65 7.62 -10.36
N GLY A 156 -5.88 8.92 -10.28
CA GLY A 156 -6.76 9.53 -9.27
C GLY A 156 -7.99 10.17 -9.92
N ASN A 157 -8.97 10.57 -9.12
CA ASN A 157 -10.03 11.49 -9.53
C ASN A 157 -9.87 12.87 -8.87
N ASP A 158 -10.78 13.79 -9.14
CA ASP A 158 -10.72 15.15 -8.58
C ASP A 158 -10.60 15.20 -7.04
N ASN A 159 -11.27 14.27 -6.34
CA ASN A 159 -11.19 14.14 -4.88
C ASN A 159 -9.85 13.55 -4.39
N SER A 160 -9.10 12.92 -5.29
CA SER A 160 -7.86 12.19 -5.02
C SER A 160 -6.62 12.93 -5.53
N LYS A 161 -6.76 14.13 -6.14
CA LYS A 161 -5.64 14.96 -6.63
C LYS A 161 -4.53 15.16 -5.61
N TRP A 162 -4.90 15.42 -4.36
CA TRP A 162 -3.93 15.61 -3.28
C TRP A 162 -3.12 14.33 -3.01
N LEU A 163 -3.75 13.16 -3.15
CA LEU A 163 -3.13 11.85 -2.95
C LEU A 163 -2.23 11.50 -4.14
N SER A 164 -2.67 11.74 -5.38
CA SER A 164 -1.82 11.59 -6.56
C SER A 164 -0.60 12.50 -6.49
N SER A 165 -0.78 13.77 -6.08
CA SER A 165 0.32 14.73 -5.91
C SER A 165 1.30 14.30 -4.81
N LYS A 166 0.80 13.65 -3.74
CA LYS A 166 1.61 13.08 -2.67
C LYS A 166 2.54 12.00 -3.22
N ILE A 167 2.00 11.06 -3.97
CA ILE A 167 2.76 9.97 -4.61
C ILE A 167 3.83 10.54 -5.53
N ASP A 168 3.47 11.47 -6.41
CA ASP A 168 4.40 12.11 -7.34
C ASP A 168 5.53 12.84 -6.61
N SER A 169 5.22 13.50 -5.48
CA SER A 169 6.22 14.19 -4.67
C SER A 169 7.21 13.24 -3.98
N LEU A 170 6.79 12.01 -3.66
CA LEU A 170 7.61 10.99 -3.02
C LEU A 170 8.45 10.22 -4.04
N LYS A 171 7.97 10.03 -5.27
CA LYS A 171 8.72 9.38 -6.36
C LYS A 171 10.11 9.94 -6.50
N GLY A 172 10.25 11.26 -6.66
CA GLY A 172 11.54 11.91 -6.89
C GLY A 172 12.54 11.76 -5.73
N ILE A 173 12.07 11.33 -4.56
CA ILE A 173 12.87 11.19 -3.34
C ILE A 173 13.22 9.72 -3.10
N CYS A 174 12.23 8.85 -3.23
CA CYS A 174 12.31 7.47 -2.78
C CYS A 174 12.64 6.52 -3.93
N VAL A 175 12.15 6.80 -5.14
CA VAL A 175 12.26 5.89 -6.29
C VAL A 175 12.46 6.71 -7.59
N PRO A 176 13.58 7.44 -7.72
CA PRO A 176 13.78 8.37 -8.85
C PRO A 176 13.80 7.67 -10.21
N GLU A 177 14.13 6.38 -10.27
CA GLU A 177 14.20 5.56 -11.47
C GLU A 177 12.80 5.14 -12.01
N LEU A 178 11.76 5.14 -11.17
CA LEU A 178 10.43 4.66 -11.58
C LEU A 178 9.71 5.70 -12.44
N ASN A 179 9.53 5.46 -13.74
CA ASN A 179 8.68 6.35 -14.54
C ASN A 179 7.22 6.28 -14.06
N ILE A 180 6.60 7.45 -13.90
CA ILE A 180 5.20 7.59 -13.47
C ILE A 180 4.46 8.54 -14.41
N ILE A 181 3.28 8.11 -14.84
CA ILE A 181 2.33 8.96 -15.56
C ILE A 181 1.07 9.08 -14.71
N THR A 182 0.85 10.29 -14.19
CA THR A 182 -0.31 10.60 -13.37
C THR A 182 -1.47 11.04 -14.25
N ILE A 183 -2.63 10.44 -14.02
CA ILE A 183 -3.88 10.74 -14.71
C ILE A 183 -4.90 11.12 -13.65
N ASN A 184 -5.56 12.26 -13.87
CA ASN A 184 -6.66 12.71 -13.00
C ASN A 184 -7.99 12.65 -13.75
N ALA A 185 -8.78 11.63 -13.47
CA ALA A 185 -10.13 11.45 -13.99
C ALA A 185 -11.07 12.60 -13.52
N PRO A 186 -11.78 13.28 -14.43
CA PRO A 186 -12.73 14.34 -14.05
C PRO A 186 -13.92 13.81 -13.23
N GLY A 187 -14.30 14.53 -12.19
CA GLY A 187 -15.42 14.20 -11.30
C GLY A 187 -15.24 12.84 -10.63
N THR A 188 -16.20 11.95 -10.84
CA THR A 188 -16.15 10.54 -10.38
C THR A 188 -15.45 9.61 -11.39
N GLY A 189 -14.99 10.12 -12.54
CA GLY A 189 -14.44 9.31 -13.62
C GLY A 189 -15.49 8.67 -14.54
N SER A 190 -16.78 9.03 -14.42
CA SER A 190 -17.85 8.41 -15.22
C SER A 190 -17.72 8.63 -16.74
N ILE A 191 -17.02 9.68 -17.18
CA ILE A 191 -16.76 9.96 -18.59
C ILE A 191 -15.53 9.21 -19.14
N VAL A 192 -14.80 8.51 -18.27
CA VAL A 192 -13.59 7.73 -18.58
C VAL A 192 -13.70 6.35 -17.93
N PRO A 193 -14.65 5.50 -18.39
CA PRO A 193 -14.98 4.23 -17.74
C PRO A 193 -13.80 3.27 -17.64
N ASP A 194 -12.85 3.32 -18.56
CA ASP A 194 -11.63 2.49 -18.51
C ASP A 194 -10.79 2.76 -17.24
N LEU A 195 -10.85 3.96 -16.66
CA LEU A 195 -10.14 4.33 -15.43
C LEU A 195 -10.90 3.92 -14.15
N ARG A 196 -12.02 3.20 -14.28
CA ARG A 196 -12.88 2.74 -13.17
C ARG A 196 -13.00 1.21 -13.09
N ARG A 197 -12.08 0.48 -13.72
CA ARG A 197 -12.09 -0.98 -13.84
C ARG A 197 -11.25 -1.67 -12.75
N SER A 198 -11.34 -1.17 -11.52
CA SER A 198 -10.74 -1.79 -10.34
C SER A 198 -11.37 -1.22 -9.06
N ASP A 199 -11.02 -1.78 -7.91
CA ASP A 199 -11.71 -1.58 -6.64
C ASP A 199 -11.70 -0.13 -6.13
N HIS A 200 -10.70 0.69 -6.51
CA HIS A 200 -10.64 2.13 -6.21
C HIS A 200 -11.91 2.88 -6.63
N ALA A 201 -12.59 2.41 -7.69
CA ALA A 201 -13.82 3.02 -8.17
C ALA A 201 -14.94 2.96 -7.12
N SER A 202 -15.01 1.88 -6.33
CA SER A 202 -15.96 1.73 -5.23
C SER A 202 -15.71 2.78 -4.13
N PHE A 203 -14.44 3.11 -3.87
CA PHE A 203 -14.04 4.16 -2.93
C PHE A 203 -14.40 5.56 -3.46
N TRP A 204 -14.18 5.83 -4.74
CA TRP A 204 -14.61 7.07 -5.38
C TRP A 204 -16.12 7.28 -5.27
N ASP A 205 -16.91 6.23 -5.50
CA ASP A 205 -18.38 6.27 -5.39
C ASP A 205 -18.85 6.52 -3.96
N SER A 206 -18.01 6.19 -2.98
CA SER A 206 -18.24 6.46 -1.55
C SER A 206 -17.66 7.81 -1.09
N GLY A 207 -17.12 8.62 -2.01
CA GLY A 207 -16.50 9.92 -1.70
C GLY A 207 -15.16 9.82 -0.97
N ILE A 208 -14.52 8.66 -0.98
CA ILE A 208 -13.23 8.42 -0.35
C ILE A 208 -12.12 8.69 -1.37
N PRO A 209 -11.06 9.45 -1.02
CA PRO A 209 -9.89 9.60 -1.89
C PRO A 209 -9.21 8.26 -2.11
N ALA A 210 -9.02 7.88 -3.37
CA ALA A 210 -8.39 6.62 -3.76
C ALA A 210 -7.57 6.82 -5.03
N VAL A 211 -6.47 6.08 -5.15
CA VAL A 211 -5.70 6.00 -6.39
C VAL A 211 -5.56 4.56 -6.83
N MET A 212 -5.57 4.33 -8.14
CA MET A 212 -5.16 3.07 -8.74
C MET A 212 -3.75 3.20 -9.31
N LEU A 213 -2.88 2.30 -8.90
CA LEU A 213 -1.56 2.10 -9.50
C LEU A 213 -1.64 0.91 -10.44
N THR A 214 -1.44 1.17 -11.74
CA THR A 214 -1.58 0.15 -12.78
C THR A 214 -0.51 0.26 -13.87
N ASP A 215 -0.08 -0.88 -14.38
CA ASP A 215 0.73 -1.01 -15.57
C ASP A 215 -0.07 -0.83 -16.88
N GLY A 216 -1.34 -0.45 -16.78
CA GLY A 216 -2.17 -0.16 -17.96
C GLY A 216 -2.85 -1.40 -18.54
N ALA A 217 -2.76 -2.56 -17.90
CA ALA A 217 -3.60 -3.73 -18.15
C ALA A 217 -3.64 -4.12 -19.64
N ASN A 218 -4.83 -4.33 -20.21
CA ASN A 218 -5.03 -4.70 -21.62
C ASN A 218 -4.49 -3.67 -22.63
N PHE A 219 -4.14 -2.46 -22.20
CA PHE A 219 -3.48 -1.47 -23.06
C PHE A 219 -1.97 -1.70 -23.18
N ARG A 220 -1.38 -2.58 -22.37
CA ARG A 220 0.05 -2.92 -22.41
C ARG A 220 0.31 -4.43 -22.43
N ASN A 221 -0.31 -5.17 -21.52
CA ASN A 221 -0.12 -6.60 -21.35
C ASN A 221 -1.10 -7.39 -22.24
N GLU A 222 -0.58 -7.98 -23.32
CA GLU A 222 -1.38 -8.81 -24.24
C GLU A 222 -1.79 -10.16 -23.64
N ASN A 223 -1.31 -10.51 -22.44
CA ASN A 223 -1.69 -11.72 -21.72
C ASN A 223 -2.91 -11.53 -20.80
N TYR A 224 -3.37 -10.29 -20.59
CA TYR A 224 -4.54 -9.95 -19.77
C TYR A 224 -5.74 -10.86 -20.10
N HIS A 225 -6.32 -11.49 -19.07
CA HIS A 225 -7.46 -12.43 -19.18
C HIS A 225 -7.23 -13.63 -20.12
N THR A 226 -5.97 -14.06 -20.29
CA THR A 226 -5.64 -15.24 -21.10
C THR A 226 -4.93 -16.32 -20.28
N ALA A 227 -4.89 -17.55 -20.80
CA ALA A 227 -4.10 -18.65 -20.22
C ALA A 227 -2.58 -18.39 -20.18
N ARG A 228 -2.12 -17.27 -20.74
CA ARG A 228 -0.70 -16.87 -20.77
C ARG A 228 -0.34 -15.89 -19.66
N ASP A 229 -1.31 -15.35 -18.91
CA ASP A 229 -1.02 -14.47 -17.78
C ASP A 229 -0.27 -15.25 -16.70
N SER A 230 1.06 -15.12 -16.71
CA SER A 230 1.97 -16.02 -16.03
C SER A 230 3.15 -15.24 -15.48
N ALA A 231 3.61 -15.65 -14.30
CA ALA A 231 4.70 -15.01 -13.56
C ALA A 231 5.98 -14.79 -14.40
N LYS A 232 6.20 -15.61 -15.44
CA LYS A 232 7.36 -15.48 -16.33
C LYS A 232 7.42 -14.17 -17.13
N PHE A 233 6.31 -13.45 -17.24
CA PHE A 233 6.23 -12.18 -17.96
C PHE A 233 6.32 -10.97 -17.03
N LEU A 234 6.37 -11.19 -15.71
CA LEU A 234 6.45 -10.10 -14.74
C LEU A 234 7.88 -9.59 -14.59
N ASN A 235 8.00 -8.29 -14.33
CA ASN A 235 9.24 -7.64 -13.97
C ASN A 235 9.25 -7.33 -12.47
N TYR A 236 9.90 -8.20 -11.70
CA TYR A 236 9.99 -8.05 -10.24
C TYR A 236 10.72 -6.79 -9.78
N GLY A 237 11.67 -6.26 -10.57
CA GLY A 237 12.34 -5.00 -10.24
C GLY A 237 11.39 -3.81 -10.35
N PHE A 238 10.55 -3.80 -11.39
CA PHE A 238 9.48 -2.81 -11.54
C PHE A 238 8.44 -2.92 -10.41
N MET A 239 7.97 -4.13 -10.09
CA MET A 239 7.07 -4.36 -8.95
C MET A 239 7.67 -3.87 -7.63
N GLN A 240 8.97 -4.12 -7.40
CA GLN A 240 9.66 -3.65 -6.21
C GLN A 240 9.66 -2.12 -6.13
N HIS A 241 9.97 -1.42 -7.23
CA HIS A 241 9.93 0.05 -7.27
C HIS A 241 8.52 0.61 -7.00
N VAL A 242 7.48 -0.03 -7.54
CA VAL A 242 6.08 0.35 -7.26
C VAL A 242 5.77 0.16 -5.78
N LEU A 243 6.15 -0.98 -5.20
CA LEU A 243 5.98 -1.26 -3.77
C LEU A 243 6.75 -0.27 -2.89
N GLU A 244 7.99 0.09 -3.23
CA GLU A 244 8.80 1.06 -2.49
C GLU A 244 8.13 2.45 -2.45
N LEU A 245 7.56 2.88 -3.58
CA LEU A 245 6.80 4.14 -3.65
C LEU A 245 5.51 4.09 -2.82
N SER A 246 4.78 2.98 -2.88
CA SER A 246 3.58 2.76 -2.08
C SER A 246 3.91 2.71 -0.58
N LEU A 247 4.98 2.03 -0.17
CA LEU A 247 5.47 2.02 1.19
C LEU A 247 5.80 3.44 1.68
N ALA A 248 6.53 4.23 0.89
CA ALA A 248 6.81 5.63 1.23
C ALA A 248 5.53 6.44 1.45
N THR A 249 4.52 6.21 0.61
CA THR A 249 3.22 6.87 0.71
C THR A 249 2.47 6.45 1.98
N LEU A 250 2.38 5.15 2.26
CA LEU A 250 1.76 4.62 3.48
C LEU A 250 2.46 5.12 4.74
N ILE A 251 3.80 5.14 4.73
CA ILE A 251 4.63 5.61 5.83
C ILE A 251 4.34 7.06 6.18
N ASP A 252 4.29 7.93 5.17
CA ASP A 252 3.98 9.34 5.39
C ASP A 252 2.53 9.53 5.86
N LEU A 253 1.57 8.91 5.17
CA LEU A 253 0.14 9.07 5.45
C LEU A 253 -0.24 8.52 6.82
N ALA A 254 0.26 7.34 7.18
CA ALA A 254 -0.03 6.74 8.48
C ALA A 254 0.82 7.33 9.62
N GLY A 255 1.81 8.17 9.29
CA GLY A 255 2.65 8.86 10.26
C GLY A 255 3.49 7.89 11.07
N PHE A 256 4.25 7.03 10.40
CA PHE A 256 5.20 6.14 11.05
C PHE A 256 6.32 6.94 11.73
N GLU A 257 6.74 6.48 12.89
CA GLU A 257 7.78 7.12 13.69
C GLU A 257 9.08 6.30 13.62
N HIS A 258 10.19 6.97 13.26
CA HIS A 258 11.50 6.33 13.30
C HIS A 258 12.05 6.43 14.73
N ALA A 259 12.06 5.27 15.42
CA ALA A 259 12.40 5.07 16.82
C ALA A 259 11.36 5.63 17.80
N SER A 260 10.54 4.73 18.35
CA SER A 260 9.82 4.98 19.59
C SER A 260 10.86 5.15 20.70
N SER A 261 11.10 6.37 21.18
CA SER A 261 11.33 6.52 22.61
C SER A 261 9.96 6.34 23.26
N GLN A 262 9.67 5.13 23.72
CA GLN A 262 8.55 4.95 24.64
C GLN A 262 9.02 5.51 25.98
N GLU A 263 8.36 6.54 26.50
CA GLU A 263 8.41 6.80 27.94
C GLU A 263 7.69 5.63 28.62
N ILE A 264 8.45 4.58 28.88
CA ILE A 264 8.00 3.52 29.77
C ILE A 264 8.17 4.09 31.17
N ASP A 265 7.05 4.34 31.84
CA ASP A 265 7.07 4.47 33.28
C ASP A 265 7.46 3.09 33.85
N ILE A 266 8.76 2.88 34.02
CA ILE A 266 9.35 1.63 34.53
C ILE A 266 8.73 1.29 35.89
N VAL A 267 8.35 2.31 36.67
CA VAL A 267 7.71 2.17 37.98
C VAL A 267 6.30 1.58 37.89
N LYS A 268 5.56 1.88 36.81
CA LYS A 268 4.24 1.28 36.54
C LYS A 268 4.32 -0.10 35.89
N THR A 269 5.33 -0.34 35.07
CA THR A 269 5.43 -1.55 34.24
C THR A 269 6.07 -2.72 34.99
N VAL A 270 6.99 -2.41 35.90
CA VAL A 270 7.62 -3.38 36.77
C VAL A 270 7.35 -2.90 38.18
N GLY A 271 6.49 -3.61 38.91
CA GLY A 271 6.13 -3.26 40.28
C GLY A 271 7.38 -2.88 41.08
N THR A 272 7.41 -1.67 41.63
CA THR A 272 8.62 -1.02 42.16
C THR A 272 9.28 -1.72 43.33
N GLU A 273 8.61 -2.68 43.95
CA GLU A 273 9.16 -3.44 45.07
C GLU A 273 10.12 -4.56 44.63
N GLU A 274 9.98 -5.12 43.42
CA GLU A 274 10.86 -6.21 42.95
C GLU A 274 12.18 -5.72 42.32
N LEU A 275 12.21 -4.54 41.69
CA LEU A 275 13.44 -4.01 41.06
C LEU A 275 14.41 -3.37 42.04
N LYS A 276 13.91 -2.70 43.09
CA LYS A 276 14.76 -1.96 44.04
C LYS A 276 15.60 -2.86 44.94
N SER A 277 15.21 -4.11 45.14
CA SER A 277 15.93 -5.04 46.02
C SER A 277 17.13 -5.73 45.36
N SER A 278 17.26 -5.66 44.02
CA SER A 278 18.21 -6.51 43.29
C SER A 278 19.09 -5.80 42.25
N PHE A 279 18.79 -4.54 41.87
CA PHE A 279 19.50 -3.84 40.79
C PHE A 279 19.69 -2.34 41.03
N SER A 280 20.77 -1.79 40.46
CA SER A 280 21.01 -0.35 40.32
C SER A 280 20.99 0.05 38.85
N ALA A 281 20.30 1.15 38.52
CA ALA A 281 20.18 1.65 37.14
C ALA A 281 20.67 3.10 37.01
N TYR A 282 21.34 3.43 35.89
CA TYR A 282 21.70 4.81 35.55
C TYR A 282 21.49 5.10 34.05
N TYR A 283 21.33 6.38 33.73
CA TYR A 283 21.04 6.87 32.38
C TYR A 283 22.15 7.77 31.85
N SER A 284 22.61 7.53 30.62
CA SER A 284 23.59 8.37 29.92
C SER A 284 23.50 8.13 28.41
N ASP A 285 23.59 9.19 27.60
CA ASP A 285 23.61 9.15 26.12
C ASP A 285 22.47 8.35 25.47
N GLY A 286 21.26 8.41 26.02
CA GLY A 286 20.10 7.70 25.46
C GLY A 286 20.05 6.21 25.80
N LEU A 287 20.92 5.73 26.70
CA LEU A 287 21.01 4.34 27.11
C LEU A 287 20.71 4.17 28.60
N VAL A 288 20.00 3.10 28.93
CA VAL A 288 19.76 2.65 30.31
C VAL A 288 20.73 1.51 30.63
N TYR A 289 21.50 1.69 31.70
CA TYR A 289 22.44 0.69 32.20
C TYR A 289 21.88 0.08 33.47
N VAL A 290 21.86 -1.25 33.57
CA VAL A 290 21.37 -1.97 34.75
C VAL A 290 22.45 -2.92 35.26
N GLN A 291 22.73 -2.86 36.56
CA GLN A 291 23.71 -3.72 37.23
C GLN A 291 23.03 -4.53 38.34
N SER A 292 23.27 -5.84 38.37
CA SER A 292 22.90 -6.71 39.51
C SER A 292 23.87 -6.50 40.67
N GLN A 293 23.35 -6.33 41.89
CA GLN A 293 24.18 -6.06 43.08
C GLN A 293 25.16 -7.20 43.45
N ASN A 294 24.95 -8.41 42.92
CA ASN A 294 25.76 -9.60 43.27
C ASN A 294 26.76 -10.02 42.18
N SER A 295 27.01 -9.21 41.16
CA SER A 295 28.03 -9.53 40.16
C SER A 295 28.83 -8.30 39.72
N ASN A 296 30.16 -8.43 39.68
CA ASN A 296 31.06 -7.44 39.06
C ASN A 296 31.03 -7.48 37.51
N LEU A 297 30.09 -8.24 36.93
CA LEU A 297 29.89 -8.38 35.49
C LEU A 297 28.77 -7.45 35.04
N TRP A 298 29.12 -6.53 34.13
CA TRP A 298 28.17 -5.71 33.40
C TRP A 298 27.45 -6.58 32.37
N TRP A 299 26.19 -6.90 32.62
CA TRP A 299 25.35 -7.55 31.61
C TRP A 299 24.93 -6.51 30.57
N LYS A 300 25.63 -6.48 29.43
CA LYS A 300 25.14 -5.83 28.21
C LYS A 300 23.92 -6.61 27.70
N LEU A 301 22.71 -6.13 27.95
CA LEU A 301 21.45 -6.55 27.30
C LEU A 301 20.81 -5.28 26.74
N ILE A 302 20.22 -5.15 25.55
CA ILE A 302 19.83 -6.04 24.45
C ILE A 302 20.16 -5.25 23.18
N TYR A 303 20.98 -5.79 22.28
CA TYR A 303 21.13 -5.25 20.93
C TYR A 303 20.80 -6.36 19.94
N MET A 304 19.49 -6.59 19.76
CA MET A 304 18.95 -7.25 18.56
C MET A 304 18.65 -6.22 17.45
N MET A 305 19.37 -5.10 17.43
CA MET A 305 19.59 -4.41 16.17
C MET A 305 20.81 -5.06 15.50
N LEU A 306 20.70 -5.27 14.20
CA LEU A 306 21.70 -5.87 13.29
C LEU A 306 21.57 -7.38 13.11
N ARG A 307 20.60 -7.77 12.28
CA ARG A 307 20.93 -8.01 10.86
C ARG A 307 19.65 -8.11 10.06
N ASP A 308 19.34 -7.04 9.36
CA ASP A 308 18.73 -7.24 8.06
C ASP A 308 19.19 -6.19 7.06
N LYS A 309 19.75 -6.63 5.94
CA LYS A 309 19.99 -5.75 4.78
C LYS A 309 18.67 -5.11 4.28
N ARG A 310 17.51 -5.64 4.73
CA ARG A 310 16.14 -5.16 4.49
C ARG A 310 15.77 -3.86 5.23
N SER A 311 16.54 -3.41 6.23
CA SER A 311 16.28 -2.15 6.96
C SER A 311 16.78 -0.88 6.25
N GLY A 312 17.55 -1.02 5.16
CA GLY A 312 18.18 0.10 4.46
C GLY A 312 17.16 1.01 3.78
N ILE A 313 16.28 0.43 2.96
CA ILE A 313 15.25 1.14 2.19
C ILE A 313 14.28 1.87 3.12
N LEU A 314 13.73 1.16 4.11
CA LEU A 314 12.75 1.76 5.02
C LEU A 314 13.36 2.89 5.87
N ARG A 315 14.60 2.72 6.34
CA ARG A 315 15.35 3.76 7.05
C ARG A 315 15.63 4.96 6.16
N CYS A 316 16.01 4.74 4.90
CA CYS A 316 16.19 5.82 3.92
C CYS A 316 14.88 6.57 3.68
N ILE A 317 13.77 5.87 3.44
CA ILE A 317 12.45 6.47 3.22
C ILE A 317 12.02 7.30 4.44
N LEU A 318 12.06 6.73 5.64
CA LEU A 318 11.70 7.42 6.88
C LEU A 318 12.57 8.65 7.14
N ASN A 319 13.90 8.55 6.93
CA ASN A 319 14.82 9.68 7.10
C ASN A 319 14.56 10.78 6.07
N SER A 320 14.30 10.43 4.81
CA SER A 320 13.99 11.37 3.74
C SER A 320 12.70 12.15 4.01
N ILE A 321 11.67 11.49 4.53
CA ILE A 321 10.42 12.15 4.93
C ILE A 321 10.64 13.09 6.13
N ARG A 322 11.39 12.65 7.15
CA ARG A 322 11.63 13.44 8.39
C ARG A 322 12.40 14.74 8.12
N ASN A 323 13.42 14.70 7.28
CA ASN A 323 14.23 15.88 6.95
C ASN A 323 13.45 17.00 6.25
N ARG A 324 12.27 16.71 5.67
CA ARG A 324 11.38 17.73 5.10
C ARG A 324 10.43 18.38 6.12
N LYS A 325 10.03 17.67 7.20
CA LYS A 325 9.14 18.25 8.22
C LYS A 325 9.85 19.26 9.15
N LEU A 326 11.18 19.30 9.13
CA LEU A 326 12.02 20.18 9.96
C LEU A 326 12.55 21.41 9.21
N ARG A 327 12.23 21.57 7.92
CA ARG A 327 12.56 22.76 7.11
C ARG A 327 11.30 23.60 6.91
#